data_AF-A0A371H798-F1
#
_entry.id   AF-A0A371H798-F1
#
_cell.length_a   1.000
_cell.length_b   1.000
_cell.length_c   1.000
_cell.angle_alpha   90.00
_cell.angle_beta   90.00
_cell.angle_gamma   90.00
#
_symmetry.space_group_name_H-M   'P 1'
#
loop_
_entity.id
_entity.type
_entity.pdbx_description
1 polymer ?
#
loop_
_entity_poly.entity_id
_entity_poly.type
_entity_poly.pdbx_seq_one_letter_code
_entity_poly.pdbx_strand_id
1 'polypeptide(L)'
;MPPQGNSPSLEDLMKLLATSNLEFQQTMSSSNMQFQHNMNSTIQDLKTQIRQLANTVSHLQSARSSNLPSQTIPNLRGNVSALTLRNIKELPEPAPQQLSRSAEVDSEPNTNS
;
A
#
# COMPACT_ATOMS: atom_id res chain seq x y z
N MET A 1 -54.18 -17.48 63.10
CA MET A 1 -54.18 -16.04 62.82
C MET A 1 -53.23 -15.80 61.67
N PRO A 2 -53.63 -15.13 60.56
CA PRO A 2 -52.65 -14.74 59.55
C PRO A 2 -51.70 -13.70 60.17
N PRO A 3 -50.41 -13.65 59.76
CA PRO A 3 -49.53 -12.59 60.22
C PRO A 3 -50.11 -11.26 59.74
N GLN A 4 -50.37 -10.38 60.71
CA GLN A 4 -50.88 -9.04 60.49
C GLN A 4 -49.83 -8.30 59.65
N GLY A 5 -50.17 -8.03 58.39
CA GLY A 5 -49.28 -7.36 57.45
C GLY A 5 -49.00 -5.95 57.94
N ASN A 6 -47.78 -5.69 58.42
CA ASN A 6 -47.30 -4.34 58.61
C ASN A 6 -47.16 -3.71 57.22
N SER A 7 -48.05 -2.79 56.89
CA SER A 7 -47.92 -1.94 55.71
C SER A 7 -46.63 -1.10 55.85
N PRO A 8 -45.84 -0.91 54.78
CA PRO A 8 -44.66 -0.06 54.79
C PRO A 8 -45.02 1.34 55.30
N SER A 9 -44.16 1.92 56.14
CA SER A 9 -44.36 3.30 56.58
C SER A 9 -44.08 4.27 55.43
N LEU A 10 -44.56 5.51 55.55
CA LEU A 10 -44.27 6.55 54.57
C LEU A 10 -42.75 6.79 54.41
N GLU A 11 -41.99 6.65 55.50
CA GLU A 11 -40.53 6.76 55.48
C GLU A 11 -39.88 5.64 54.66
N ASP A 12 -40.38 4.40 54.79
CA ASP A 12 -39.89 3.26 53.99
C ASP A 12 -40.16 3.47 52.50
N LEU A 13 -41.33 4.01 52.14
CA LEU A 13 -41.67 4.33 50.76
C LEU A 13 -40.80 5.45 50.19
N MET A 14 -40.54 6.50 50.97
CA MET A 14 -39.64 7.59 50.56
C MET A 14 -38.21 7.09 50.35
N LYS A 15 -37.72 6.22 51.25
CA LYS A 15 -36.40 5.61 51.13
C LYS A 15 -36.31 4.70 49.91
N LEU A 16 -37.33 3.88 49.66
CA LEU A 16 -37.40 3.02 48.49
C LEU A 16 -37.38 3.83 47.20
N LEU A 17 -38.14 4.93 47.14
CA LEU A 17 -38.15 5.83 45.99
C LEU A 17 -36.79 6.48 45.75
N ALA A 18 -36.11 6.94 46.81
CA ALA A 18 -34.78 7.51 46.71
C ALA A 18 -33.75 6.49 46.19
N THR A 19 -33.79 5.25 46.71
CA THR A 19 -32.92 4.16 46.26
C THR A 19 -33.19 3.81 44.81
N SER A 20 -34.46 3.64 44.41
CA SER A 20 -34.83 3.29 43.04
C SER A 20 -34.40 4.36 42.03
N ASN A 21 -34.60 5.64 42.35
CA ASN A 21 -34.13 6.73 41.49
C ASN A 21 -32.60 6.79 41.38
N LEU A 22 -31.88 6.45 42.46
CA LEU A 22 -30.42 6.37 42.42
C LEU A 22 -29.94 5.20 41.55
N GLU A 23 -30.51 4.02 41.73
CA GLU A 23 -30.20 2.82 40.93
C GLU A 23 -30.48 3.03 39.45
N PHE A 24 -31.61 3.67 39.13
CA PHE A 24 -31.93 4.05 37.76
C PHE A 24 -30.85 4.96 37.17
N GLN A 25 -30.46 6.03 37.87
CA GLN A 25 -29.40 6.93 37.40
C GLN A 25 -28.06 6.24 37.23
N GLN A 26 -27.67 5.35 38.15
CA GLN A 26 -26.44 4.57 38.04
C GLN A 26 -26.48 3.62 36.86
N THR A 27 -27.60 2.91 36.67
CA THR A 27 -27.79 1.96 35.57
C THR A 27 -27.70 2.66 34.22
N MET A 28 -28.39 3.80 34.08
CA MET A 28 -28.36 4.58 32.83
C MET A 28 -26.97 5.13 32.54
N SER A 29 -26.27 5.64 33.56
CA SER A 29 -24.91 6.16 33.40
C SER A 29 -23.92 5.06 33.03
N SER A 30 -24.01 3.91 33.70
CA SER A 30 -23.16 2.74 33.44
C SER A 30 -23.40 2.18 32.03
N SER A 31 -24.67 1.99 31.66
CA SER A 31 -25.05 1.52 30.33
C SER A 31 -24.54 2.44 29.22
N ASN A 32 -24.69 3.76 29.42
CA ASN A 32 -24.17 4.74 28.47
C ASN A 32 -22.63 4.67 28.37
N MET A 33 -21.90 4.62 29.49
CA MET A 33 -20.44 4.48 29.46
C MET A 33 -19.99 3.20 28.75
N GLN A 34 -20.66 2.07 29.00
CA GLN A 34 -20.33 0.81 28.37
C GLN A 34 -20.62 0.82 26.86
N PHE A 35 -21.74 1.42 26.44
CA PHE A 35 -22.06 1.61 25.03
C PHE A 35 -20.97 2.44 24.33
N GLN A 36 -20.58 3.58 24.91
CA GLN A 36 -19.52 4.42 24.34
C GLN A 36 -18.18 3.68 24.25
N HIS A 37 -17.83 2.91 25.29
CA HIS A 37 -16.61 2.11 25.28
C HIS A 37 -16.63 1.02 24.21
N ASN A 38 -17.75 0.29 24.09
CA ASN A 38 -17.92 -0.74 23.08
C ASN A 38 -17.78 -0.18 21.66
N MET A 39 -18.48 0.93 21.37
CA MET A 39 -18.38 1.61 20.08
C MET A 39 -16.95 2.04 19.76
N ASN A 40 -16.24 2.63 20.72
CA ASN A 40 -14.84 3.02 20.52
C ASN A 40 -13.94 1.80 20.26
N SER A 41 -14.15 0.70 20.99
CA SER A 41 -13.41 -0.54 20.79
C SER A 41 -13.63 -1.11 19.39
N THR A 42 -14.89 -1.23 18.94
CA THR A 42 -15.23 -1.71 17.60
C THR A 42 -14.63 -0.82 16.50
N ILE A 43 -14.67 0.50 16.66
CA ILE A 43 -14.06 1.42 15.68
C ILE A 43 -12.54 1.22 15.61
N GLN A 44 -11.85 1.08 16.74
CA GLN A 44 -10.40 0.86 16.76
C GLN A 44 -10.01 -0.50 16.18
N ASP A 45 -10.81 -1.52 16.44
CA ASP A 45 -10.61 -2.85 15.88
C ASP A 45 -10.76 -2.83 14.34
N LEU A 46 -11.85 -2.25 13.83
CA LEU A 46 -12.05 -2.07 12.39
C LEU A 46 -10.91 -1.29 11.73
N LYS A 47 -10.45 -0.20 12.36
CA LYS A 47 -9.30 0.57 11.88
C LYS A 47 -8.02 -0.28 11.80
N THR A 48 -7.84 -1.19 12.76
CA THR A 48 -6.69 -2.09 12.79
C THR A 48 -6.79 -3.15 11.69
N GLN A 49 -7.96 -3.77 11.52
CA GLN A 49 -8.21 -4.72 10.45
C GLN A 49 -7.99 -4.10 9.06
N ILE A 50 -8.47 -2.88 8.83
CA ILE A 50 -8.25 -2.16 7.56
C ILE A 50 -6.76 -1.91 7.29
N ARG A 51 -6.00 -1.51 8.32
CA ARG A 51 -4.55 -1.30 8.19
C ARG A 51 -3.83 -2.60 7.81
N GLN A 52 -4.19 -3.71 8.47
CA GLN A 52 -3.62 -5.02 8.15
C GLN A 52 -3.97 -5.44 6.73
N LEU A 53 -5.23 -5.27 6.32
CA LEU A 53 -5.67 -5.56 4.96
C LEU A 53 -4.88 -4.75 3.92
N ALA A 54 -4.70 -3.44 4.14
CA ALA A 54 -3.93 -2.59 3.25
C ALA A 54 -2.48 -3.09 3.10
N ASN A 55 -1.84 -3.52 4.21
CA ASN A 55 -0.51 -4.11 4.17
C ASN A 55 -0.49 -5.40 3.35
N THR A 56 -1.45 -6.31 3.55
CA THR A 56 -1.53 -7.57 2.80
C THR A 56 -1.72 -7.32 1.31
N VAL A 57 -2.62 -6.40 0.93
CA VAL A 57 -2.85 -6.05 -0.48
C VAL A 57 -1.58 -5.47 -1.11
N SER A 58 -0.87 -4.57 -0.42
CA SER A 58 0.40 -4.02 -0.89
C SER A 58 1.47 -5.09 -1.09
N HIS A 59 1.56 -6.08 -0.20
CA HIS A 59 2.50 -7.19 -0.34
C HIS A 59 2.13 -8.08 -1.53
N LEU A 60 0.85 -8.40 -1.72
CA LEU A 60 0.38 -9.20 -2.85
C LEU A 60 0.64 -8.50 -4.20
N GLN A 61 0.41 -7.18 -4.27
CA GLN A 61 0.72 -6.39 -5.46
C GLN A 61 2.22 -6.34 -5.73
N SER A 62 3.04 -6.16 -4.69
CA SER A 62 4.50 -6.19 -4.80
C SER A 62 4.98 -7.55 -5.31
N ALA A 63 4.49 -8.66 -4.73
CA ALA A 63 4.81 -10.01 -5.17
C ALA A 63 4.36 -10.29 -6.62
N ARG A 64 3.20 -9.79 -7.04
CA ARG A 64 2.74 -9.88 -8.44
C ARG A 64 3.63 -9.07 -9.38
N SER A 65 4.08 -7.90 -8.95
CA SER A 65 4.96 -7.02 -9.74
C SER A 65 6.41 -7.51 -9.78
N SER A 66 6.89 -8.17 -8.72
CA SER A 66 8.27 -8.63 -8.57
C SER A 66 8.53 -10.05 -9.10
N ASN A 67 7.50 -10.74 -9.60
CA ASN A 67 7.62 -12.10 -10.17
C ASN A 67 7.74 -12.13 -11.70
N LEU A 68 7.84 -10.98 -12.37
CA LEU A 68 8.34 -10.99 -13.74
C LEU A 68 9.87 -10.93 -13.66
N PRO A 69 10.59 -12.00 -14.01
CA PRO A 69 12.02 -11.87 -14.21
C PRO A 69 12.17 -10.87 -15.38
N SER A 70 12.53 -9.63 -15.06
CA SER A 70 13.06 -8.67 -16.03
C SER A 70 14.42 -9.18 -16.50
N GLN A 71 14.42 -10.33 -17.17
CA GLN A 71 15.53 -10.75 -17.98
C GLN A 71 15.46 -9.87 -19.22
N THR A 72 16.16 -8.74 -19.17
CA THR A 72 16.69 -8.17 -20.40
C THR A 72 17.62 -9.25 -20.96
N ILE A 73 17.10 -10.13 -21.81
CA ILE A 73 17.94 -10.99 -22.64
C ILE A 73 18.81 -10.00 -23.42
N PRO A 74 20.13 -9.94 -23.19
CA PRO A 74 20.97 -9.05 -23.96
C PRO A 74 20.77 -9.42 -25.43
N ASN A 75 20.36 -8.44 -26.23
CA ASN A 75 20.15 -8.62 -27.65
C ASN A 75 21.50 -9.02 -28.29
N LEU A 76 21.69 -10.31 -28.53
CA LEU A 76 22.87 -10.90 -29.18
C LEU A 76 23.01 -10.48 -30.66
N ARG A 77 22.15 -9.59 -31.17
CA ARG A 77 22.26 -9.03 -32.54
C ARG A 77 23.30 -7.90 -32.65
N GLY A 78 24.32 -7.92 -31.80
CA GLY A 78 25.39 -6.91 -31.72
C GLY A 78 26.82 -7.46 -31.76
N ASN A 79 27.00 -8.77 -31.95
CA ASN A 79 28.32 -9.39 -32.14
C ASN A 79 28.18 -10.71 -32.91
N VAL A 80 28.06 -10.61 -34.24
CA VAL A 80 28.29 -11.74 -35.14
C VAL A 80 29.77 -12.09 -35.05
N SER A 81 30.14 -12.90 -34.07
CA SER A 81 31.44 -13.56 -34.01
C SER A 81 31.60 -14.35 -35.31
N ALA A 82 32.52 -13.88 -36.14
CA ALA A 82 32.81 -14.39 -37.47
C ALA A 82 33.09 -15.90 -37.42
N LEU A 83 32.18 -16.70 -37.97
CA LEU A 83 32.49 -18.06 -38.40
C LEU A 83 33.14 -17.95 -39.78
N THR A 84 34.47 -17.88 -39.81
CA THR A 84 35.25 -17.95 -41.05
C THR A 84 35.18 -19.37 -41.61
N LEU A 85 34.22 -19.61 -42.50
CA LEU A 85 34.21 -20.79 -43.38
C LEU A 85 34.48 -20.34 -44.81
N ARG A 86 35.70 -20.58 -45.31
CA ARG A 86 36.01 -20.90 -46.72
C ARG A 86 37.51 -20.97 -47.00
N ASN A 87 37.97 -22.19 -47.23
CA ASN A 87 39.06 -22.51 -48.14
C ASN A 87 38.90 -21.76 -49.48
N ILE A 88 40.03 -21.48 -50.14
CA ILE A 88 40.26 -21.08 -51.55
C ILE A 88 40.90 -19.68 -51.73
N LYS A 89 42.22 -19.72 -51.97
CA LYS A 89 43.03 -18.93 -52.92
C LYS A 89 43.30 -17.44 -52.61
N GLU A 90 44.58 -17.11 -52.59
CA GLU A 90 45.16 -15.79 -52.40
C GLU A 90 44.97 -14.80 -53.57
N LEU A 91 45.18 -13.49 -53.25
CA LEU A 91 45.63 -12.35 -54.07
C LEU A 91 44.55 -11.35 -54.57
N PRO A 92 44.84 -10.03 -54.71
CA PRO A 92 45.55 -9.08 -53.83
C PRO A 92 44.74 -7.79 -53.49
N GLU A 93 45.26 -7.05 -52.52
CA GLU A 93 44.90 -5.72 -52.01
C GLU A 93 44.67 -4.62 -53.09
N PRO A 94 43.57 -3.84 -53.03
CA PRO A 94 43.46 -2.60 -53.79
C PRO A 94 44.13 -1.45 -53.03
N ALA A 95 45.24 -0.97 -53.60
CA ALA A 95 46.01 0.21 -53.19
C ALA A 95 45.20 1.54 -53.31
N PRO A 96 45.65 2.62 -52.64
CA PRO A 96 44.82 3.76 -52.25
C PRO A 96 44.76 4.85 -53.33
N GLN A 97 43.57 5.39 -53.60
CA GLN A 97 43.42 6.59 -54.44
C GLN A 97 43.31 7.83 -53.53
N GLN A 98 44.45 8.53 -53.39
CA GLN A 98 44.55 9.88 -52.85
C GLN A 98 43.69 10.85 -53.67
N LEU A 99 42.95 11.73 -52.98
CA LEU A 99 42.92 13.14 -53.34
C LEU A 99 42.47 13.98 -52.16
N SER A 100 43.46 14.67 -51.59
CA SER A 100 43.31 15.71 -50.59
C SER A 100 42.30 16.77 -51.03
N ARG A 101 41.35 17.10 -50.15
CA ARG A 101 40.83 18.46 -50.07
C ARG A 101 40.61 18.80 -48.59
N SER A 102 41.59 19.52 -48.06
CA SER A 102 41.55 20.13 -46.74
C SER A 102 40.47 21.21 -46.65
N ALA A 103 39.86 21.27 -45.47
CA ALA A 103 39.35 22.45 -44.77
C ALA A 103 38.48 23.45 -45.56
N GLU A 104 37.18 23.40 -45.29
CA GLU A 104 36.42 24.63 -45.10
C GLU A 104 35.53 24.45 -43.87
N VAL A 105 35.95 25.10 -42.79
CA VAL A 105 35.09 25.52 -41.70
C VAL A 105 34.11 26.51 -42.32
N ASP A 106 32.82 26.21 -42.27
CA ASP A 106 31.89 27.26 -41.87
C ASP A 106 30.85 26.66 -40.93
N SER A 107 30.78 27.29 -39.77
CA SER A 107 29.90 26.93 -38.67
C SER A 107 28.68 27.82 -38.80
N GLU A 108 27.49 27.27 -39.09
CA GLU A 108 26.24 28.00 -38.88
C GLU A 108 25.77 27.83 -37.43
N PRO A 109 25.74 28.87 -36.59
CA PRO A 109 24.94 28.86 -35.38
C PRO A 109 23.52 29.35 -35.71
N ASN A 110 22.56 28.49 -35.42
CA ASN A 110 21.13 28.76 -35.28
C ASN A 110 20.84 30.10 -34.58
N THR A 111 19.92 30.94 -35.09
CA THR A 111 18.76 31.51 -34.34
C THR A 111 17.91 32.54 -35.12
N ASN A 112 16.60 32.40 -34.88
CA ASN A 112 15.41 33.22 -35.14
C ASN A 112 15.47 34.76 -35.35
N SER A 113 14.67 35.24 -36.33
CA SER A 113 13.62 36.27 -36.18
C SER A 113 12.67 36.26 -37.38
#